data_AF-A0A336MEP8-F1
#
_entry.id   AF-A0A336MEP8-F1
#
_cell.length_a   1.000
_cell.length_b   1.000
_cell.length_c   1.000
_cell.angle_alpha   90.00
_cell.angle_beta   90.00
_cell.angle_gamma   90.00
#
_symmetry.space_group_name_H-M   'P 1'
#
loop_
_entity.id
_entity.type
_entity.pdbx_description
1 polymer ?
#
loop_
_entity_poly.entity_id
_entity_poly.type
_entity_poly.pdbx_seq_one_letter_code
_entity_poly.pdbx_strand_id
1 'polypeptide(L)'
;MSDTVEFSFILNKQNSTYNAGETIKYKIIATVHKSFKARQLTVRFKGLAHVEWKSGKNSRYRDLEVFFKDVTVLWTSVTGSEQINPGTYEYSGTFCLPENIPTSYKHEVGYIEYNIKANYDVPFGKDLFGKHEFYVQNYLKLKDYSSHKEPSNNVVEERFSCCGLFKSEPLKIVVFLPKTIWIAGETIPIKLEVSNNSDVVVKKIKVKLIESIEFTGKGYCLDTNHKYENNTMFKRKFETSLSPLQNKEFEASFTLDKFHSYINSADCQIIESSYHIEAIAILKGWRMGVANTTKIYITKVPDSDMAEIE
;
A
#
# COMPACT_ATOMS: atom_id res chain seq x y z
N MET A 1 -2.25 33.11 4.57
CA MET A 1 -0.99 32.60 5.13
C MET A 1 -0.18 33.83 5.47
N SER A 2 0.35 34.01 6.69
CA SER A 2 0.90 35.32 7.04
C SER A 2 2.22 35.53 6.28
N ASP A 3 2.35 36.66 5.60
CA ASP A 3 3.56 37.12 4.91
C ASP A 3 4.71 37.45 5.89
N THR A 4 4.76 36.80 7.05
CA THR A 4 5.71 37.05 8.13
C THR A 4 6.99 36.24 7.93
N VAL A 5 6.84 34.96 7.59
CA VAL A 5 7.94 34.04 7.35
C VAL A 5 7.56 33.01 6.29
N GLU A 6 8.46 32.78 5.34
CA GLU A 6 8.39 31.70 4.36
C GLU A 6 9.39 30.61 4.73
N PHE A 7 8.99 29.34 4.61
CA PHE A 7 9.87 28.20 4.84
C PHE A 7 10.12 27.46 3.52
N SER A 8 11.40 27.33 3.16
CA SER A 8 11.86 26.46 2.09
C SER A 8 12.54 25.21 2.66
N PHE A 9 12.21 24.05 2.10
CA PHE A 9 12.73 22.75 2.54
C PHE A 9 13.57 22.15 1.43
N ILE A 10 14.85 21.92 1.69
CA ILE A 10 15.79 21.28 0.77
C ILE A 10 16.12 19.92 1.38
N LEU A 11 15.75 18.85 0.69
CA LEU A 11 16.08 17.48 1.08
C LEU A 11 17.17 16.92 0.15
N ASN A 12 17.87 15.86 0.57
CA ASN A 12 19.00 15.30 -0.17
C ASN A 12 18.62 14.55 -1.47
N LYS A 13 17.34 14.24 -1.69
CA LYS A 13 16.84 13.65 -2.94
C LYS A 13 15.88 14.60 -3.65
N GLN A 14 16.12 14.84 -4.94
CA GLN A 14 15.34 15.78 -5.76
C GLN A 14 13.86 15.38 -5.90
N ASN A 15 13.56 14.08 -5.92
CA ASN A 15 12.19 13.56 -6.00
C ASN A 15 11.53 13.38 -4.62
N SER A 16 12.22 13.77 -3.53
CA SER A 16 11.77 13.59 -2.14
C SER A 16 11.25 12.17 -1.83
N THR A 17 11.82 11.13 -2.47
CA THR A 17 11.40 9.72 -2.28
C THR A 17 12.50 8.92 -1.61
N TYR A 18 12.17 8.29 -0.48
CA TYR A 18 13.12 7.58 0.37
C TYR A 18 12.67 6.15 0.60
N ASN A 19 13.62 5.26 0.84
CA ASN A 19 13.29 3.92 1.32
C ASN A 19 13.03 3.95 2.84
N ALA A 20 12.19 3.03 3.34
CA ALA A 20 12.09 2.83 4.78
C ALA A 20 13.48 2.48 5.36
N GLY A 21 13.81 3.02 6.54
CA GLY A 21 15.16 2.92 7.12
C GLY A 21 16.17 3.96 6.63
N GLU A 22 15.88 4.71 5.56
CA GLU A 22 16.84 5.65 4.97
C GLU A 22 16.99 6.95 5.79
N THR A 23 18.20 7.51 5.78
CA THR A 23 18.49 8.82 6.37
C THR A 23 18.18 9.97 5.42
N ILE A 24 17.25 10.83 5.82
CA ILE A 24 16.96 12.11 5.17
C ILE A 24 17.93 13.15 5.72
N LYS A 25 18.70 13.80 4.84
CA LYS A 25 19.42 15.03 5.18
C LYS A 25 18.58 16.21 4.71
N TYR A 26 18.34 17.16 5.60
CA TYR A 26 17.49 18.32 5.31
C TYR A 26 18.19 19.62 5.65
N LYS A 27 17.83 20.66 4.90
CA LYS A 27 18.07 22.07 5.20
C LYS A 27 16.74 22.81 5.14
N ILE A 28 16.45 23.59 6.18
CA ILE A 28 15.29 24.47 6.29
C ILE A 28 15.80 25.90 6.18
N ILE A 29 15.27 26.65 5.22
CA ILE A 29 15.53 28.07 5.02
C ILE A 29 14.28 28.83 5.47
N ALA A 30 14.40 29.60 6.55
CA ALA A 30 13.33 30.49 7.02
C ALA A 30 13.63 31.92 6.58
N THR A 31 12.85 32.44 5.63
CA THR A 31 12.93 33.82 5.14
C THR A 31 11.94 34.67 5.91
N VAL A 32 12.43 35.52 6.81
CA VAL A 32 11.60 36.38 7.66
C VAL A 32 11.47 37.75 7.02
N HIS A 33 10.24 38.20 6.79
CA HIS A 33 9.94 39.50 6.15
C HIS A 33 9.54 40.58 7.16
N LYS A 34 8.96 40.18 8.30
CA LYS A 34 8.51 41.08 9.36
C LYS A 34 8.96 40.55 10.71
N SER A 35 9.44 41.42 11.59
CA SER A 35 9.87 41.01 12.93
C SER A 35 8.70 40.41 13.72
N PHE A 36 8.98 39.36 14.49
CA PHE A 36 8.02 38.75 15.41
C PHE A 36 8.74 38.16 16.62
N LYS A 37 8.02 37.89 17.71
CA LYS A 37 8.60 37.17 18.86
C LYS A 37 8.42 35.66 18.69
N ALA A 38 9.42 34.89 19.06
CA ALA A 38 9.35 33.43 19.09
C ALA A 38 10.00 32.89 20.37
N ARG A 39 9.47 31.76 20.87
CA ARG A 39 10.02 31.02 22.00
C ARG A 39 11.02 29.96 21.55
N GLN A 40 10.70 29.29 20.44
CA GLN A 40 11.54 28.25 19.84
C GLN A 40 11.16 28.03 18.37
N LEU A 41 12.09 27.42 17.64
CA LEU A 41 11.88 26.81 16.33
C LEU A 41 12.04 25.31 16.47
N THR A 42 11.04 24.56 16.03
CA THR A 42 11.10 23.09 15.99
C THR A 42 11.01 22.58 14.56
N VAL A 43 11.63 21.43 14.31
CA VAL A 43 11.37 20.59 13.14
C VAL A 43 10.69 19.32 13.60
N ARG A 44 9.65 18.91 12.87
CA ARG A 44 8.89 17.69 13.15
C ARG A 44 8.87 16.80 11.91
N PHE A 45 9.30 15.56 12.07
CA PHE A 45 9.04 14.50 11.10
C PHE A 45 7.80 13.70 11.55
N LYS A 46 6.89 13.40 10.63
CA LYS A 46 5.71 12.57 10.94
C LYS A 46 5.31 11.71 9.76
N GLY A 47 5.08 10.43 10.05
CA GLY A 47 4.39 9.49 9.18
C GLY A 47 3.06 9.10 9.79
N LEU A 48 2.00 9.05 8.99
CA LEU A 48 0.68 8.61 9.44
C LEU A 48 -0.12 7.98 8.31
N ALA A 49 -1.06 7.11 8.68
CA ALA A 49 -2.20 6.76 7.85
C ALA A 49 -3.45 7.47 8.34
N HIS A 50 -4.34 7.79 7.41
CA HIS A 50 -5.68 8.30 7.71
C HIS A 50 -6.66 7.67 6.74
N VAL A 51 -7.80 7.23 7.25
CA VAL A 51 -8.91 6.74 6.45
C VAL A 51 -10.17 7.48 6.84
N GLU A 52 -11.04 7.73 5.86
CA GLU A 52 -12.35 8.29 6.08
C GLU A 52 -13.32 7.99 4.93
N TRP A 53 -14.52 7.53 5.28
CA TRP A 53 -15.62 7.44 4.33
C TRP A 53 -16.99 7.57 5.01
N LYS A 54 -18.02 7.74 4.19
CA LYS A 54 -19.42 7.70 4.63
C LYS A 54 -20.10 6.45 4.07
N SER A 55 -20.94 5.82 4.89
CA SER A 55 -21.83 4.73 4.47
C SER A 55 -23.26 5.10 4.85
N GLY A 56 -24.14 5.27 3.86
CA GLY A 56 -25.50 5.75 4.08
C GLY A 56 -25.57 7.18 4.63
N LYS A 57 -26.73 7.55 5.20
CA LYS A 57 -27.01 8.94 5.62
C LYS A 57 -26.33 9.35 6.93
N ASN A 58 -26.12 8.40 7.86
CA ASN A 58 -25.70 8.70 9.23
C ASN A 58 -24.40 8.00 9.68
N SER A 59 -23.80 7.13 8.86
CA SER A 59 -22.57 6.43 9.26
C SER A 59 -21.35 7.07 8.59
N ARG A 60 -20.41 7.53 9.42
CA ARG A 60 -19.08 8.00 9.00
C ARG A 60 -18.06 7.14 9.71
N TYR A 61 -17.09 6.63 8.95
CA TYR A 61 -15.99 5.84 9.43
C TYR A 61 -14.74 6.67 9.31
N ARG A 62 -13.91 6.66 10.35
CA ARG A 62 -12.64 7.36 10.35
C ARG A 62 -11.67 6.66 11.27
N ASP A 63 -10.42 6.57 10.86
CA ASP A 63 -9.34 6.25 11.77
C ASP A 63 -8.06 6.99 11.38
N LEU A 64 -7.14 7.08 12.33
CA LEU A 64 -5.84 7.70 12.13
C LEU A 64 -4.79 6.94 12.92
N GLU A 65 -3.75 6.52 12.24
CA GLU A 65 -2.62 5.81 12.80
C GLU A 65 -1.36 6.64 12.61
N VAL A 66 -0.58 6.84 13.66
CA VAL A 66 0.70 7.57 13.58
C VAL A 66 1.84 6.59 13.74
N PHE A 67 2.61 6.37 12.68
CA PHE A 67 3.76 5.46 12.72
C PHE A 67 4.92 6.06 13.50
N PHE A 68 5.15 7.36 13.31
CA PHE A 68 6.14 8.12 14.08
C PHE A 68 5.80 9.60 14.08
N LYS A 69 6.27 10.28 15.14
CA LYS A 69 6.23 11.73 15.27
C LYS A 69 7.44 12.17 16.09
N ASP A 70 8.51 12.53 15.40
CA ASP A 70 9.73 13.03 16.02
C ASP A 70 9.76 14.55 15.98
N VAL A 71 10.19 15.20 17.06
CA VAL A 71 10.29 16.66 17.18
C VAL A 71 11.67 17.00 17.72
N THR A 72 12.42 17.80 16.95
CA THR A 72 13.73 18.31 17.33
C THR A 72 13.66 19.84 17.43
N VAL A 73 14.26 20.41 18.48
CA VAL A 73 14.40 21.86 18.63
C VAL A 73 15.62 22.32 17.82
N LEU A 74 15.40 23.24 16.88
CA LEU A 74 16.45 23.81 16.03
C LEU A 74 17.02 25.11 16.62
N TRP A 75 16.17 25.86 17.34
CA TRP A 75 16.54 27.08 18.04
C TRP A 75 15.59 27.30 19.22
N THR A 76 16.09 27.88 20.30
CA THR A 76 15.29 28.21 21.49
C THR A 76 15.77 29.54 22.07
N SER A 77 14.84 30.34 22.59
CA SER A 77 15.15 31.60 23.25
C SER A 77 15.73 31.36 24.65
N VAL A 78 16.73 32.14 25.02
CA VAL A 78 17.35 32.14 26.36
C VAL A 78 16.51 32.93 27.36
N THR A 79 15.76 33.94 26.90
CA THR A 79 14.96 34.83 27.74
C THR A 79 13.48 34.45 27.81
N GLY A 80 13.12 33.29 27.26
CA GLY A 80 11.75 32.78 27.18
C GLY A 80 10.98 33.27 25.94
N SER A 81 11.30 34.44 25.39
CA SER A 81 10.88 34.84 24.05
C SER A 81 11.81 35.91 23.46
N GLU A 82 12.26 35.71 22.22
CA GLU A 82 13.17 36.62 21.52
C GLU A 82 12.54 37.15 20.24
N GLN A 83 12.94 38.37 19.85
CA GLN A 83 12.52 38.96 18.60
C GLN A 83 13.38 38.40 17.45
N ILE A 84 12.72 37.71 16.52
CA ILE A 84 13.30 37.31 15.24
C ILE A 84 13.14 38.48 14.27
N ASN A 85 14.26 38.98 13.75
CA ASN A 85 14.27 40.11 12.82
C ASN A 85 14.22 39.63 11.35
N PRO A 86 13.82 40.51 10.41
CA PRO A 86 13.91 40.22 8.99
C PRO A 86 15.29 39.74 8.57
N GLY A 87 15.33 38.71 7.74
CA GLY A 87 16.55 38.03 7.34
C GLY A 87 16.32 36.57 6.97
N THR A 88 17.39 35.91 6.57
CA THR A 88 17.39 34.50 6.17
C THR A 88 18.11 33.67 7.23
N TYR A 89 17.44 32.64 7.72
CA TYR A 89 17.97 31.73 8.74
C TYR A 89 18.02 30.31 8.19
N GLU A 90 19.16 29.64 8.35
CA GLU A 90 19.37 28.28 7.86
C GLU A 90 19.54 27.29 9.00
N TYR A 91 18.82 26.17 8.92
CA TYR A 91 18.89 25.08 9.89
C TYR A 91 19.03 23.76 9.14
N SER A 92 20.09 23.00 9.42
CA SER A 92 20.35 21.71 8.77
C SER A 92 20.40 20.58 9.78
N GLY A 93 20.03 19.38 9.35
CA GLY A 93 20.07 18.20 10.20
C GLY A 93 19.82 16.92 9.41
N THR A 94 19.72 15.82 10.14
CA THR A 94 19.39 14.52 9.58
C THR A 94 18.27 13.86 10.37
N PHE A 95 17.49 13.02 9.70
CA PHE A 95 16.47 12.20 10.32
C PHE A 95 16.53 10.79 9.72
N CYS A 96 16.61 9.76 10.57
CA CYS A 96 16.60 8.37 10.12
C CYS A 96 15.16 7.88 10.12
N LEU A 97 14.65 7.48 8.95
CA LEU A 97 13.32 6.88 8.86
C LEU A 97 13.31 5.54 9.61
N PRO A 98 12.21 5.19 10.32
CA PRO A 98 12.07 3.83 10.84
C PRO A 98 12.05 2.80 9.70
N GLU A 99 12.53 1.58 9.97
CA GLU A 99 12.58 0.51 8.96
C GLU A 99 11.21 -0.09 8.62
N ASN A 100 10.28 -0.16 9.59
CA ASN A 100 8.99 -0.82 9.42
C ASN A 100 7.84 0.17 9.30
N ILE A 101 7.87 0.99 8.25
CA ILE A 101 6.81 1.96 7.92
C ILE A 101 6.27 1.69 6.52
N PRO A 102 4.97 1.92 6.26
CA PRO A 102 4.36 1.58 4.97
C PRO A 102 4.86 2.44 3.80
N THR A 103 4.72 1.90 2.59
CA THR A 103 4.82 2.69 1.36
C THR A 103 3.77 3.80 1.34
N SER A 104 4.16 5.00 0.89
CA SER A 104 3.24 6.11 0.67
C SER A 104 2.12 5.75 -0.28
N TYR A 105 0.90 6.13 0.07
CA TYR A 105 -0.30 5.77 -0.67
C TYR A 105 -1.31 6.91 -0.62
N LYS A 106 -2.04 7.15 -1.72
CA LYS A 106 -3.10 8.16 -1.78
C LYS A 106 -4.30 7.58 -2.52
N HIS A 107 -5.46 7.60 -1.86
CA HIS A 107 -6.76 7.21 -2.39
C HIS A 107 -7.84 8.12 -1.83
N GLU A 108 -9.02 8.17 -2.46
CA GLU A 108 -10.14 9.00 -1.99
C GLU A 108 -10.65 8.60 -0.58
N VAL A 109 -10.50 7.33 -0.21
CA VAL A 109 -10.92 6.77 1.09
C VAL A 109 -9.84 6.91 2.16
N GLY A 110 -8.57 7.00 1.78
CA GLY A 110 -7.49 7.02 2.75
C GLY A 110 -6.13 7.18 2.12
N TYR A 111 -5.16 7.53 2.96
CA TYR A 111 -3.80 7.81 2.52
C TYR A 111 -2.78 7.49 3.61
N ILE A 112 -1.55 7.27 3.17
CA ILE A 112 -0.34 7.11 3.96
C ILE A 112 0.59 8.25 3.58
N GLU A 113 0.76 9.23 4.48
CA GLU A 113 1.52 10.45 4.21
C GLU A 113 2.72 10.61 5.14
N TYR A 114 3.77 11.25 4.62
CA TYR A 114 4.95 11.63 5.39
C TYR A 114 5.30 13.10 5.17
N ASN A 115 5.71 13.78 6.23
CA ASN A 115 6.05 15.19 6.15
C ASN A 115 7.10 15.63 7.17
N ILE A 116 7.86 16.63 6.75
CA ILE A 116 8.67 17.50 7.60
C ILE A 116 7.90 18.81 7.83
N LYS A 117 7.86 19.29 9.07
CA LYS A 117 7.22 20.56 9.44
C LYS A 117 8.19 21.40 10.27
N ALA A 118 8.49 22.62 9.84
CA ALA A 118 9.18 23.63 10.65
C ALA A 118 8.15 24.53 11.33
N ASN A 119 8.33 24.86 12.60
CA ASN A 119 7.34 25.60 13.40
C ASN A 119 8.00 26.56 14.39
N TYR A 120 7.85 27.86 14.17
CA TYR A 120 8.11 28.88 15.18
C TYR A 120 6.94 28.96 16.14
N ASP A 121 7.22 28.74 17.42
CA ASP A 121 6.28 28.92 18.53
C ASP A 121 6.18 30.41 18.89
N VAL A 122 5.02 31.02 18.61
CA VAL A 122 4.79 32.46 18.82
C VAL A 122 4.05 32.68 20.14
N PRO A 123 4.62 33.43 21.10
CA PRO A 123 3.98 33.66 22.39
C PRO A 123 2.67 34.44 22.21
N PHE A 124 1.58 33.94 22.82
CA PHE A 124 0.24 34.54 22.77
C PHE A 124 -0.33 34.72 21.36
N GLY A 125 0.21 34.00 20.36
CA GLY A 125 -0.18 34.10 18.96
C GLY A 125 -0.38 32.74 18.29
N LYS A 126 -0.63 32.76 16.98
CA LYS A 126 -0.60 31.55 16.16
C LYS A 126 0.83 31.26 15.74
N ASP A 127 1.23 29.99 15.86
CA ASP A 127 2.51 29.52 15.36
C ASP A 127 2.67 29.79 13.87
N LEU A 128 3.90 30.12 13.47
CA LEU A 128 4.27 30.29 12.08
C LEU A 128 4.99 29.03 11.63
N PHE A 129 4.48 28.38 10.58
CA PHE A 129 4.99 27.09 10.17
C PHE A 129 4.98 26.88 8.66
N GLY A 130 5.86 26.00 8.21
CA GLY A 130 5.86 25.41 6.87
C GLY A 130 5.84 23.89 6.97
N LYS A 131 5.27 23.24 5.96
CA LYS A 131 5.24 21.77 5.81
C LYS A 131 5.74 21.42 4.42
N HIS A 132 6.54 20.37 4.30
CA HIS A 132 6.92 19.76 3.03
C HIS A 132 6.63 18.25 3.10
N GLU A 133 5.96 17.74 2.07
CA GLU A 133 5.67 16.31 1.93
C GLU A 133 6.86 15.59 1.31
N PHE A 134 7.13 14.38 1.77
CA PHE A 134 8.05 13.45 1.13
C PHE A 134 7.39 12.07 1.04
N TYR A 135 7.94 11.22 0.19
CA TYR A 135 7.39 9.90 -0.11
C TYR A 135 8.32 8.82 0.43
N VAL A 136 7.72 7.73 0.90
CA VAL A 136 8.42 6.55 1.40
C VAL A 136 8.03 5.36 0.55
N GLN A 137 9.02 4.54 0.21
CA GLN A 137 8.82 3.24 -0.39
C GLN A 137 9.37 2.17 0.55
N ASN A 138 8.55 1.19 0.88
CA ASN A 138 8.97 0.01 1.62
C ASN A 138 8.96 -1.19 0.67
N TYR A 139 10.08 -1.91 0.64
CA TYR A 139 10.25 -3.12 -0.15
C TYR A 139 10.33 -4.32 0.77
N LEU A 140 9.70 -5.42 0.36
CA LEU A 140 9.82 -6.68 1.08
C LEU A 140 11.27 -7.18 1.00
N LYS A 141 11.84 -7.51 2.15
CA LYS A 141 13.16 -8.14 2.24
C LYS A 141 13.00 -9.62 1.85
N LEU A 142 13.56 -10.04 0.71
CA LEU A 142 13.39 -11.40 0.17
C LEU A 142 13.76 -12.53 1.16
N LYS A 143 14.72 -12.27 2.05
CA LYS A 143 15.15 -13.21 3.10
C LYS A 143 14.03 -13.56 4.09
N ASP A 144 13.12 -12.61 4.36
CA ASP A 144 12.01 -12.79 5.30
C ASP A 144 10.86 -13.59 4.65
N TYR A 145 10.95 -13.85 3.34
CA TYR A 145 9.96 -14.53 2.50
C TYR A 145 10.53 -15.82 1.88
N SER A 146 11.49 -16.47 2.54
CA SER A 146 12.17 -17.68 2.03
C SER A 146 11.20 -18.81 1.66
N SER A 147 10.17 -19.06 2.48
CA SER A 147 9.13 -20.05 2.22
C SER A 147 8.28 -19.75 0.98
N HIS A 148 8.30 -18.51 0.48
CA HIS A 148 7.55 -18.08 -0.70
C HIS A 148 8.34 -18.22 -2.00
N LYS A 149 9.58 -18.72 -1.94
CA LYS A 149 10.40 -19.07 -3.11
C LYS A 149 10.11 -20.48 -3.64
N GLU A 150 9.38 -21.29 -2.88
CA GLU A 150 9.00 -22.65 -3.26
C GLU A 150 7.71 -22.68 -4.09
N PRO A 151 7.50 -23.73 -4.92
CA PRO A 151 6.27 -23.90 -5.68
C PRO A 151 5.02 -23.92 -4.80
N SER A 152 3.96 -23.27 -5.28
CA SER A 152 2.66 -23.20 -4.62
C SER A 152 1.57 -23.78 -5.52
N ASN A 153 0.80 -24.70 -4.95
CA ASN A 153 -0.29 -25.42 -5.62
C ASN A 153 -1.58 -25.20 -4.83
N ASN A 154 -2.23 -24.07 -5.05
CA ASN A 154 -3.47 -23.76 -4.34
C ASN A 154 -4.64 -24.51 -4.99
N VAL A 155 -5.47 -25.17 -4.19
CA VAL A 155 -6.58 -26.01 -4.64
C VAL A 155 -7.89 -25.49 -4.07
N VAL A 156 -8.88 -25.29 -4.93
CA VAL A 156 -10.27 -25.03 -4.53
C VAL A 156 -11.17 -26.07 -5.17
N GLU A 157 -12.09 -26.61 -4.37
CA GLU A 157 -13.10 -27.59 -4.80
C GLU A 157 -14.48 -27.08 -4.39
N GLU A 158 -15.39 -26.97 -5.35
CA GLU A 158 -16.76 -26.55 -5.10
C GLU A 158 -17.73 -27.63 -5.57
N ARG A 159 -18.65 -28.04 -4.69
CA ARG A 159 -19.72 -28.99 -5.02
C ARG A 159 -21.00 -28.25 -5.28
N PHE A 160 -21.73 -28.68 -6.29
CA PHE A 160 -23.05 -28.12 -6.57
C PHE A 160 -24.14 -29.08 -6.12
N SER A 161 -25.27 -28.52 -5.69
CA SER A 161 -26.47 -29.30 -5.39
C SER A 161 -27.64 -28.80 -6.22
N CYS A 162 -28.39 -29.75 -6.78
CA CYS A 162 -29.71 -29.48 -7.32
C CYS A 162 -30.73 -29.90 -6.24
N CYS A 163 -31.47 -28.93 -5.70
CA CYS A 163 -32.58 -29.14 -4.75
C CYS A 163 -32.22 -29.83 -3.40
N GLY A 164 -30.95 -29.79 -2.95
CA GLY A 164 -30.56 -30.21 -1.60
C GLY A 164 -30.49 -31.72 -1.34
N LEU A 165 -30.82 -32.56 -2.33
CA LEU A 165 -30.92 -34.03 -2.16
C LEU A 165 -29.77 -34.80 -2.80
N PHE A 166 -29.07 -34.22 -3.79
CA PHE A 166 -27.90 -34.81 -4.43
C PHE A 166 -26.81 -33.76 -4.59
N LYS A 167 -25.60 -34.06 -4.09
CA LYS A 167 -24.39 -33.25 -4.34
C LYS A 167 -23.61 -33.91 -5.46
N SER A 168 -23.25 -33.15 -6.48
CA SER A 168 -22.32 -33.63 -7.51
C SER A 168 -20.92 -33.83 -6.92
N GLU A 169 -20.07 -34.59 -7.60
CA GLU A 169 -18.63 -34.47 -7.41
C GLU A 169 -18.17 -33.03 -7.71
N PRO A 170 -17.04 -32.56 -7.14
CA PRO A 170 -16.70 -31.15 -7.20
C PRO A 170 -16.15 -30.72 -8.56
N LEU A 171 -16.34 -29.44 -8.87
CA LEU A 171 -15.47 -28.72 -9.80
C LEU A 171 -14.22 -28.30 -9.03
N LYS A 172 -13.06 -28.78 -9.48
CA LYS A 172 -11.76 -28.50 -8.88
C LYS A 172 -10.97 -27.53 -9.75
N ILE A 173 -10.38 -26.51 -9.13
CA ILE A 173 -9.46 -25.57 -9.76
C ILE A 173 -8.15 -25.60 -8.98
N VAL A 174 -7.06 -25.94 -9.64
CA VAL A 174 -5.70 -25.89 -9.09
C VAL A 174 -4.91 -24.79 -9.77
N VAL A 175 -4.31 -23.90 -8.98
CA VAL A 175 -3.40 -22.84 -9.45
C VAL A 175 -1.98 -23.24 -9.07
N PHE A 176 -1.12 -23.41 -10.07
CA PHE A 176 0.28 -23.73 -9.91
C PHE A 176 1.13 -22.49 -10.19
N LEU A 177 1.94 -22.11 -9.22
CA LEU A 177 2.95 -21.05 -9.33
C LEU A 177 4.31 -21.64 -8.90
N PRO A 178 5.42 -21.32 -9.59
CA PRO A 178 6.74 -21.82 -9.19
C PRO A 178 7.26 -21.15 -7.91
N LYS A 179 6.74 -19.96 -7.58
CA LYS A 179 6.97 -19.20 -6.35
C LYS A 179 5.81 -18.23 -6.11
N THR A 180 5.66 -17.74 -4.88
CA THR A 180 4.63 -16.73 -4.54
C THR A 180 5.21 -15.35 -4.22
N ILE A 181 6.54 -15.17 -4.22
CA ILE A 181 7.18 -13.85 -4.17
C ILE A 181 7.83 -13.50 -5.50
N TRP A 182 7.55 -12.29 -5.98
CA TRP A 182 7.97 -11.79 -7.29
C TRP A 182 8.64 -10.43 -7.17
N ILE A 183 9.55 -10.16 -8.09
CA ILE A 183 10.24 -8.87 -8.21
C ILE A 183 9.61 -8.11 -9.37
N ALA A 184 9.37 -6.80 -9.19
CA ALA A 184 8.89 -5.92 -10.25
C ALA A 184 9.78 -6.03 -11.50
N GLY A 185 9.18 -6.28 -12.66
CA GLY A 185 9.88 -6.61 -13.91
C GLY A 185 9.87 -8.11 -14.25
N GLU A 186 9.66 -9.00 -13.29
CA GLU A 186 9.54 -10.44 -13.56
C GLU A 186 8.23 -10.77 -14.29
N THR A 187 8.23 -11.93 -14.97
CA THR A 187 7.00 -12.53 -15.52
C THR A 187 6.54 -13.67 -14.62
N ILE A 188 5.29 -13.62 -14.19
CA ILE A 188 4.61 -14.65 -13.40
C ILE A 188 4.04 -15.71 -14.36
N PRO A 189 4.65 -16.89 -14.54
CA PRO A 189 4.00 -18.03 -15.19
C PRO A 189 2.92 -18.61 -14.28
N ILE A 190 1.75 -18.87 -14.86
CA ILE A 190 0.59 -19.39 -14.15
C ILE A 190 0.10 -20.61 -14.93
N LYS A 191 0.17 -21.79 -14.31
CA LYS A 191 -0.48 -22.99 -14.81
C LYS A 191 -1.77 -23.24 -14.02
N LEU A 192 -2.84 -23.56 -14.71
CA LEU A 192 -4.14 -23.88 -14.13
C LEU A 192 -4.57 -25.27 -14.58
N GLU A 193 -5.06 -26.06 -13.64
CA GLU A 193 -5.77 -27.31 -13.94
C GLU A 193 -7.22 -27.17 -13.47
N VAL A 194 -8.15 -27.39 -14.38
CA VAL A 194 -9.58 -27.39 -14.08
C VAL A 194 -10.12 -28.79 -14.31
N SER A 195 -10.55 -29.44 -13.25
CA SER A 195 -11.09 -30.80 -13.28
C SER A 195 -12.56 -30.78 -12.92
N ASN A 196 -13.42 -31.00 -13.91
CA ASN A 196 -14.86 -30.84 -13.78
C ASN A 196 -15.54 -32.19 -13.57
N ASN A 197 -15.48 -32.73 -12.35
CA ASN A 197 -16.23 -33.93 -12.01
C ASN A 197 -17.71 -33.65 -11.69
N SER A 198 -18.11 -32.37 -11.73
CA SER A 198 -19.46 -31.94 -11.39
C SER A 198 -20.46 -32.06 -12.55
N ASP A 199 -21.72 -31.71 -12.27
CA ASP A 199 -22.82 -31.71 -13.24
C ASP A 199 -22.92 -30.42 -14.08
N VAL A 200 -22.05 -29.43 -13.84
CA VAL A 200 -22.10 -28.12 -14.53
C VAL A 200 -21.24 -28.09 -15.78
N VAL A 201 -21.52 -27.12 -16.65
CA VAL A 201 -20.67 -26.80 -17.81
C VAL A 201 -19.89 -25.52 -17.51
N VAL A 202 -18.56 -25.58 -17.61
CA VAL A 202 -17.70 -24.38 -17.53
C VAL A 202 -17.59 -23.76 -18.92
N LYS A 203 -18.03 -22.50 -19.05
CA LYS A 203 -18.05 -21.76 -20.32
C LYS A 203 -16.78 -20.95 -20.54
N LYS A 204 -16.17 -20.45 -19.47
CA LYS A 204 -15.02 -19.52 -19.58
C LYS A 204 -14.13 -19.69 -18.37
N ILE A 205 -12.82 -19.59 -18.57
CA ILE A 205 -11.87 -19.35 -17.49
C ILE A 205 -11.38 -17.91 -17.59
N LYS A 206 -11.35 -17.20 -16.46
CA LYS A 206 -10.68 -15.90 -16.34
C LYS A 206 -9.55 -16.02 -15.34
N VAL A 207 -8.42 -15.43 -15.65
CA VAL A 207 -7.26 -15.34 -14.77
C VAL A 207 -6.93 -13.89 -14.60
N LYS A 208 -6.75 -13.41 -13.37
CA LYS A 208 -6.42 -12.01 -13.10
C LYS A 208 -5.29 -11.91 -12.10
N LEU A 209 -4.49 -10.85 -12.23
CA LEU A 209 -3.72 -10.31 -11.12
C LEU A 209 -4.51 -9.13 -10.54
N ILE A 210 -4.81 -9.18 -9.26
CA ILE A 210 -5.58 -8.16 -8.54
C ILE A 210 -4.70 -7.58 -7.43
N GLU A 211 -4.66 -6.26 -7.36
CA GLU A 211 -4.25 -5.51 -6.18
C GLU A 211 -5.52 -5.20 -5.37
N SER A 212 -5.51 -5.56 -4.09
CA SER A 212 -6.61 -5.33 -3.16
C SER A 212 -6.13 -4.45 -2.03
N ILE A 213 -6.81 -3.32 -1.84
CA ILE A 213 -6.59 -2.39 -0.73
C ILE A 213 -7.78 -2.48 0.21
N GLU A 214 -7.50 -2.78 1.47
CA GLU A 214 -8.48 -2.79 2.55
C GLU A 214 -8.29 -1.56 3.43
N PHE A 215 -9.37 -0.80 3.62
CA PHE A 215 -9.45 0.32 4.54
C PHE A 215 -10.26 -0.08 5.76
N THR A 216 -9.70 0.10 6.95
CA THR A 216 -10.36 -0.21 8.23
C THR A 216 -10.54 1.06 9.04
N GLY A 217 -11.80 1.43 9.31
CA GLY A 217 -12.17 2.71 9.92
C GLY A 217 -13.06 2.51 11.14
N LYS A 218 -12.92 3.33 12.18
CA LYS A 218 -13.80 3.25 13.35
C LYS A 218 -15.13 3.97 13.08
N GLY A 219 -16.24 3.31 13.41
CA GLY A 219 -17.60 3.83 13.22
C GLY A 219 -18.62 3.06 14.09
N TYR A 220 -19.89 3.47 14.03
CA TYR A 220 -20.95 2.90 14.88
C TYR A 220 -21.33 1.46 14.53
N CYS A 221 -21.31 1.08 13.25
CA CYS A 221 -21.67 -0.27 12.81
C CYS A 221 -20.40 -1.05 12.47
N LEU A 222 -20.06 -2.04 13.30
CA LEU A 222 -18.87 -2.87 13.11
C LEU A 222 -18.90 -3.68 11.81
N ASP A 223 -20.07 -4.09 11.31
CA ASP A 223 -20.14 -4.91 10.07
C ASP A 223 -19.74 -4.16 8.78
N THR A 224 -19.48 -2.86 8.87
CA THR A 224 -19.23 -1.96 7.73
C THR A 224 -18.02 -1.05 7.96
N ASN A 225 -17.18 -1.42 8.94
CA ASN A 225 -15.93 -0.75 9.27
C ASN A 225 -14.79 -1.08 8.27
N HIS A 226 -15.00 -2.04 7.37
CA HIS A 226 -14.08 -2.39 6.28
C HIS A 226 -14.62 -1.87 4.94
N LYS A 227 -13.74 -1.30 4.12
CA LYS A 227 -14.00 -0.96 2.72
C LYS A 227 -12.88 -1.52 1.86
N TYR A 228 -13.24 -2.20 0.76
CA TYR A 228 -12.29 -2.84 -0.14
C TYR A 228 -12.26 -2.11 -1.49
N GLU A 229 -11.07 -1.89 -2.03
CA GLU A 229 -10.84 -1.41 -3.38
C GLU A 229 -10.00 -2.46 -4.13
N ASN A 230 -10.51 -2.93 -5.27
CA ASN A 230 -9.87 -3.99 -6.04
C ASN A 230 -9.50 -3.49 -7.44
N ASN A 231 -8.20 -3.37 -7.70
CA ASN A 231 -7.67 -2.99 -9.00
C ASN A 231 -7.22 -4.24 -9.77
N THR A 232 -7.81 -4.48 -10.94
CA THR A 232 -7.36 -5.57 -11.83
C THR A 232 -6.16 -5.10 -12.64
N MET A 233 -4.97 -5.50 -12.22
CA MET A 233 -3.72 -5.15 -12.92
C MET A 233 -3.57 -5.89 -14.24
N PHE A 234 -3.90 -7.19 -14.26
CA PHE A 234 -3.85 -8.02 -15.46
C PHE A 234 -5.07 -8.91 -15.55
N LYS A 235 -5.41 -9.28 -16.79
CA LYS A 235 -6.53 -10.18 -17.05
C LYS A 235 -6.30 -10.97 -18.33
N ARG A 236 -6.42 -12.29 -18.22
CA ARG A 236 -6.49 -13.21 -19.36
C ARG A 236 -7.81 -13.97 -19.31
N LYS A 237 -8.37 -14.26 -20.48
CA LYS A 237 -9.65 -14.96 -20.61
C LYS A 237 -9.51 -16.07 -21.63
N PHE A 238 -9.98 -17.25 -21.28
CA PHE A 238 -10.04 -18.42 -22.14
C PHE A 238 -11.51 -18.73 -22.42
N GLU A 239 -11.89 -18.67 -23.68
CA GLU A 239 -13.15 -19.26 -24.14
C GLU A 239 -12.97 -20.79 -24.14
N THR A 240 -13.88 -21.51 -23.50
CA THR A 240 -13.83 -22.97 -23.41
C THR A 240 -15.24 -23.55 -23.30
N SER A 241 -15.38 -24.86 -23.43
CA SER A 241 -16.61 -25.55 -23.05
C SER A 241 -16.20 -26.84 -22.38
N LEU A 242 -16.04 -26.79 -21.06
CA LEU A 242 -15.72 -27.96 -20.26
C LEU A 242 -17.04 -28.56 -19.77
N SER A 243 -17.44 -29.67 -20.39
CA SER A 243 -18.62 -30.42 -19.99
C SER A 243 -18.33 -31.21 -18.70
N PRO A 244 -19.36 -31.78 -18.04
CA PRO A 244 -19.17 -32.75 -16.96
C PRO A 244 -18.16 -33.85 -17.33
N LEU A 245 -17.38 -34.29 -16.36
CA LEU A 245 -16.34 -35.32 -16.45
C LEU A 245 -15.20 -34.99 -17.42
N GLN A 246 -14.94 -33.71 -17.67
CA GLN A 246 -13.82 -33.26 -18.48
C GLN A 246 -12.83 -32.45 -17.66
N ASN A 247 -11.55 -32.67 -17.92
CA ASN A 247 -10.45 -31.93 -17.30
C ASN A 247 -9.69 -31.16 -18.39
N LYS A 248 -9.16 -29.98 -18.05
CA LYS A 248 -8.38 -29.18 -18.98
C LYS A 248 -7.37 -28.30 -18.26
N GLU A 249 -6.20 -28.20 -18.87
CA GLU A 249 -5.15 -27.28 -18.42
C GLU A 249 -5.19 -25.95 -19.20
N PHE A 250 -4.77 -24.88 -18.53
CA PHE A 250 -4.62 -23.55 -19.11
C PHE A 250 -3.32 -22.91 -18.63
N GLU A 251 -2.69 -22.11 -19.49
CA GLU A 251 -1.46 -21.39 -19.17
C GLU A 251 -1.62 -19.89 -19.41
N ALA A 252 -1.23 -19.11 -18.42
CA ALA A 252 -1.19 -17.65 -18.45
C ALA A 252 0.17 -17.13 -18.00
N SER A 253 0.48 -15.90 -18.38
CA SER A 253 1.69 -15.20 -17.92
C SER A 253 1.40 -13.72 -17.76
N PHE A 254 1.88 -13.11 -16.68
CA PHE A 254 1.75 -11.68 -16.42
C PHE A 254 3.12 -11.06 -16.13
N THR A 255 3.53 -10.09 -16.94
CA THR A 255 4.81 -9.37 -16.76
C THR A 255 4.58 -8.15 -15.89
N LEU A 256 5.20 -8.12 -14.71
CA LEU A 256 5.08 -7.02 -13.76
C LEU A 256 5.78 -5.76 -14.27
N ASP A 257 5.11 -4.62 -14.19
CA ASP A 257 5.72 -3.33 -14.55
C ASP A 257 6.77 -2.94 -13.50
N LYS A 258 8.01 -2.67 -13.94
CA LYS A 258 9.14 -2.26 -13.10
C LYS A 258 9.03 -0.83 -12.54
N PHE A 259 8.18 -0.01 -13.16
CA PHE A 259 7.95 1.38 -12.78
C PHE A 259 6.68 1.57 -11.95
N HIS A 260 5.86 0.54 -11.83
CA HIS A 260 4.68 0.56 -10.97
C HIS A 260 5.10 0.59 -9.49
N SER A 261 4.44 1.44 -8.70
CA SER A 261 4.67 1.55 -7.26
C SER A 261 3.86 0.50 -6.50
N TYR A 262 4.39 -0.71 -6.39
CA TYR A 262 3.77 -1.75 -5.56
C TYR A 262 3.80 -1.32 -4.08
N ILE A 263 2.66 -1.46 -3.42
CA ILE A 263 2.41 -0.98 -2.07
C ILE A 263 2.70 -2.11 -1.08
N ASN A 264 3.64 -1.87 -0.19
CA ASN A 264 3.81 -2.64 1.03
C ASN A 264 3.18 -1.86 2.18
N SER A 265 2.11 -2.38 2.78
CA SER A 265 1.45 -1.77 3.93
C SER A 265 2.19 -1.98 5.25
N ALA A 266 3.25 -2.80 5.30
CA ALA A 266 4.00 -3.09 6.52
C ALA A 266 3.03 -3.42 7.69
N ASP A 267 3.23 -2.79 8.85
CA ASP A 267 2.39 -2.97 10.05
C ASP A 267 1.19 -2.00 10.12
N CYS A 268 0.85 -1.28 9.04
CA CYS A 268 -0.28 -0.36 9.02
C CYS A 268 -1.60 -1.12 9.26
N GLN A 269 -2.33 -0.74 10.30
CA GLN A 269 -3.52 -1.46 10.78
C GLN A 269 -4.81 -1.01 10.09
N ILE A 270 -4.79 0.19 9.50
CA ILE A 270 -5.99 0.82 8.94
C ILE A 270 -6.00 0.87 7.41
N ILE A 271 -4.88 0.56 6.77
CA ILE A 271 -4.74 0.42 5.31
C ILE A 271 -3.83 -0.78 5.04
N GLU A 272 -4.40 -1.87 4.53
CA GLU A 272 -3.66 -3.08 4.14
C GLU A 272 -3.67 -3.25 2.61
N SER A 273 -2.51 -3.58 2.03
CA SER A 273 -2.38 -3.88 0.60
C SER A 273 -2.00 -5.34 0.39
N SER A 274 -2.62 -5.98 -0.59
CA SER A 274 -2.35 -7.38 -0.93
C SER A 274 -2.54 -7.66 -2.42
N TYR A 275 -1.77 -8.63 -2.93
CA TYR A 275 -1.80 -9.02 -4.34
C TYR A 275 -2.25 -10.47 -4.49
N HIS A 276 -3.08 -10.75 -5.50
CA HIS A 276 -3.68 -12.06 -5.68
C HIS A 276 -3.74 -12.47 -7.15
N ILE A 277 -3.41 -13.74 -7.41
CA ILE A 277 -3.80 -14.43 -8.64
C ILE A 277 -5.19 -15.04 -8.43
N GLU A 278 -6.17 -14.56 -9.20
CA GLU A 278 -7.55 -15.04 -9.15
C GLU A 278 -7.88 -15.82 -10.43
N ALA A 279 -8.12 -17.12 -10.30
CA ALA A 279 -8.60 -17.98 -11.37
C ALA A 279 -10.10 -18.30 -11.18
N ILE A 280 -10.93 -17.82 -12.09
CA ILE A 280 -12.39 -17.95 -12.03
C ILE A 280 -12.89 -18.87 -13.14
N ALA A 281 -13.55 -19.96 -12.76
CA ALA A 281 -14.39 -20.77 -13.65
C ALA A 281 -15.81 -20.18 -13.71
N ILE A 282 -16.20 -19.69 -14.88
CA ILE A 282 -17.54 -19.16 -15.14
C ILE A 282 -18.40 -20.28 -15.72
N LEU A 283 -19.49 -20.57 -15.02
CA LEU A 283 -20.41 -21.63 -15.38
C LEU A 283 -21.42 -21.15 -16.43
N LYS A 284 -21.99 -22.10 -17.17
CA LYS A 284 -23.17 -21.87 -17.99
C LYS A 284 -24.42 -21.86 -17.09
N GLY A 285 -25.30 -20.87 -17.25
CA GLY A 285 -26.55 -20.75 -16.49
C GLY A 285 -26.46 -19.72 -15.37
N TRP A 286 -27.25 -19.91 -14.30
CA TRP A 286 -27.41 -18.94 -13.20
C TRP A 286 -26.57 -19.25 -11.95
N ARG A 287 -25.90 -20.41 -11.90
CA ARG A 287 -25.03 -20.78 -10.78
C ARG A 287 -23.81 -19.84 -10.74
N MET A 288 -23.40 -19.44 -9.54
CA MET A 288 -22.19 -18.61 -9.36
C MET A 288 -20.94 -19.37 -9.83
N GLY A 289 -19.97 -18.62 -10.34
CA GLY A 289 -18.67 -19.18 -10.70
C GLY A 289 -17.87 -19.62 -9.48
N VAL A 290 -16.87 -20.46 -9.72
CA VAL A 290 -15.90 -20.89 -8.70
C VAL A 290 -14.62 -20.10 -8.89
N ALA A 291 -14.09 -19.54 -7.81
CA ALA A 291 -12.85 -18.77 -7.84
C ALA A 291 -11.80 -19.42 -6.94
N ASN A 292 -10.58 -19.55 -7.45
CA ASN A 292 -9.39 -19.86 -6.67
C ASN A 292 -8.56 -18.58 -6.58
N THR A 293 -8.36 -18.09 -5.35
CA THR A 293 -7.60 -16.87 -5.05
C THR A 293 -6.32 -17.26 -4.34
N THR A 294 -5.18 -17.00 -4.97
CA THR A 294 -3.85 -17.31 -4.44
C THR A 294 -3.12 -16.01 -4.12
N LYS A 295 -2.79 -15.78 -2.84
CA LYS A 295 -2.02 -14.62 -2.41
C LYS A 295 -0.58 -14.71 -2.94
N ILE A 296 -0.09 -13.59 -3.46
CA ILE A 296 1.30 -13.42 -3.87
C ILE A 296 1.88 -12.16 -3.24
N TYR A 297 3.20 -12.06 -3.27
CA TYR A 297 3.98 -10.94 -2.77
C TYR A 297 4.76 -10.34 -3.92
N ILE A 298 4.76 -9.01 -4.02
CA ILE A 298 5.51 -8.29 -5.03
C ILE A 298 6.43 -7.31 -4.31
N THR A 299 7.69 -7.32 -4.69
CA THR A 299 8.70 -6.39 -4.17
C THR A 299 9.48 -5.77 -5.31
N LYS A 300 10.34 -4.81 -4.99
CA LYS A 300 11.38 -4.34 -5.89
C LYS A 300 12.70 -4.48 -5.15
N VAL A 301 13.70 -5.02 -5.83
CA VAL A 301 15.05 -5.09 -5.29
C VAL A 301 15.74 -3.78 -5.66
N PRO A 302 16.36 -3.06 -4.70
CA PRO A 302 17.20 -1.91 -5.02
C PRO A 302 18.32 -2.33 -5.97
N ASP A 303 18.70 -1.46 -6.91
CA ASP A 303 19.74 -1.79 -7.91
C ASP A 303 21.08 -2.21 -7.27
N SER A 304 21.35 -1.81 -6.02
CA SER A 304 22.53 -2.21 -5.24
C SER A 304 22.57 -3.69 -4.85
N ASP A 305 21.41 -4.33 -4.73
CA ASP A 305 21.29 -5.68 -4.13
C ASP A 305 21.08 -6.75 -5.22
N MET A 306 20.95 -6.33 -6.50
CA MET A 306 20.83 -7.23 -7.65
C MET A 306 22.07 -8.10 -7.87
N ALA A 307 23.24 -7.66 -7.39
CA ALA A 307 24.50 -8.40 -7.50
C ALA A 307 24.62 -9.59 -6.52
N GLU A 308 23.74 -9.69 -5.52
CA GLU A 308 23.72 -10.80 -4.54
C GLU A 308 22.66 -11.88 -4.86
N ILE A 309 21.91 -11.71 -5.96
CA ILE A 309 20.80 -12.59 -6.37
C ILE A 309 21.19 -13.52 -7.53
N GLU A 310 22.34 -13.28 -8.17
CA GLU A 310 22.97 -14.19 -9.15
C GLU A 310 23.92 -15.19 -8.47
#